data_AF-Q9BN47-F1
#
_entry.id   AF-Q9BN47-F1
#
_cell.length_a   1.000
_cell.length_b   1.000
_cell.length_c   1.000
_cell.angle_alpha   90.00
_cell.angle_beta   90.00
_cell.angle_gamma   90.00
#
_symmetry.space_group_name_H-M   'P 1'
#
loop_
_entity.id
_entity.type
_entity.pdbx_description
1 polymer ?
#
loop_
_entity_poly.entity_id
_entity_poly.type
_entity_poly.pdbx_seq_one_letter_code
_entity_poly.pdbx_strand_id
1 'polypeptide(L)'
;SVMVTYDGTVRNSTGQVIQLRYGEDGLDGVCVEHQSMPTLKPSNKAFEKKFKFDISNERYLRRIFTEEVVRELQGSASALSELEKEWERLKKDREMLRQVFPMGDSKVVLPCNLQR
;
A
#
# COMPACT_ATOMS: atom_id res chain seq x y z
N SER A 1 -29.65 -9.74 19.99
CA SER A 1 -28.20 -9.96 20.11
C SER A 1 -27.57 -9.89 18.72
N VAL A 2 -26.32 -9.42 18.61
CA VAL A 2 -25.56 -9.33 17.35
C VAL A 2 -24.29 -10.14 17.51
N MET A 3 -23.92 -10.93 16.51
CA MET A 3 -22.70 -11.74 16.53
C MET A 3 -22.09 -11.86 15.14
N VAL A 4 -20.78 -12.12 15.10
CA VAL A 4 -20.05 -12.52 13.89
C VAL A 4 -20.29 -14.02 13.68
N THR A 5 -20.76 -14.41 12.50
CA THR A 5 -20.96 -15.81 12.13
C THR A 5 -19.74 -16.38 11.41
N TYR A 6 -19.63 -17.71 11.33
CA TYR A 6 -18.47 -18.40 10.75
C TYR A 6 -18.19 -18.08 9.27
N ASP A 7 -19.18 -17.55 8.54
CA ASP A 7 -19.04 -17.06 7.17
C ASP A 7 -18.42 -15.64 7.10
N GLY A 8 -18.12 -15.02 8.25
CA GLY A 8 -17.57 -13.67 8.37
C GLY A 8 -18.61 -12.55 8.32
N THR A 9 -19.90 -12.87 8.19
CA THR A 9 -20.99 -11.89 8.22
C THR A 9 -21.37 -11.53 9.66
N VAL A 10 -21.95 -10.35 9.85
CA VAL A 10 -22.48 -9.92 11.16
C VAL A 10 -24.00 -10.02 11.12
N ARG A 11 -24.59 -10.81 12.01
CA ARG A 11 -26.03 -11.10 12.02
C ARG A 11 -26.68 -10.82 13.37
N ASN A 12 -27.97 -10.48 13.34
CA ASN A 12 -28.78 -10.41 14.55
C ASN A 12 -29.36 -11.78 14.93
N SER A 13 -30.10 -11.84 16.04
CA SER A 13 -30.74 -13.07 16.54
C SER A 13 -31.81 -13.67 15.61
N THR A 14 -32.36 -12.90 14.67
CA THR A 14 -33.32 -13.39 13.68
C THR A 14 -32.65 -13.85 12.38
N GLY A 15 -31.31 -13.81 12.32
CA GLY A 15 -30.52 -14.24 11.16
C GLY A 15 -30.40 -13.20 10.04
N GLN A 16 -30.87 -11.97 10.25
CA GLN A 16 -30.74 -10.88 9.30
C GLN A 16 -29.29 -10.36 9.29
N VAL A 17 -28.76 -10.12 8.09
CA VAL A 17 -27.40 -9.60 7.88
C VAL A 17 -27.37 -8.09 8.11
N ILE A 18 -26.44 -7.64 8.95
CA ILE A 18 -26.15 -6.23 9.24
C ILE A 18 -24.93 -5.78 8.44
N GLN A 19 -23.86 -6.58 8.45
CA GLN A 19 -22.63 -6.32 7.69
C GLN A 19 -22.21 -7.57 6.92
N LEU A 20 -21.72 -7.38 5.69
CA LEU A 20 -21.15 -8.45 4.88
C LEU A 20 -19.81 -8.95 5.44
N ARG A 21 -19.04 -8.04 6.05
CA ARG A 21 -17.81 -8.31 6.79
C ARG A 21 -17.79 -7.44 8.03
N TYR A 22 -17.37 -8.00 9.16
CA TYR A 22 -17.17 -7.26 10.40
C TYR A 22 -16.23 -6.07 10.16
N GLY A 23 -16.66 -4.84 10.46
CA GLY A 23 -15.81 -3.66 10.25
C GLY A 23 -15.45 -3.37 8.78
N GLU A 24 -16.19 -3.95 7.83
CA GLU A 24 -15.94 -3.89 6.37
C GLU A 24 -14.66 -4.59 5.88
N ASP A 25 -13.69 -4.85 6.75
CA ASP A 25 -12.42 -5.53 6.46
C ASP A 25 -12.35 -6.97 7.02
N GLY A 26 -13.19 -7.30 8.01
CA GLY A 26 -13.21 -8.60 8.68
C GLY A 26 -12.11 -8.79 9.72
N LEU A 27 -11.49 -7.71 10.20
CA LEU A 27 -10.34 -7.76 11.11
C LEU A 27 -10.74 -7.52 12.57
N ASP A 28 -9.99 -8.12 13.50
CA ASP A 28 -10.17 -7.87 14.93
C ASP A 28 -9.59 -6.50 15.33
N GLY A 29 -10.39 -5.69 16.05
CA GLY A 29 -10.00 -4.38 16.53
C GLY A 29 -8.84 -4.38 17.53
N VAL A 30 -8.47 -5.53 18.11
CA VAL A 30 -7.27 -5.65 18.95
C VAL A 30 -5.98 -5.77 18.12
N CYS A 31 -6.07 -6.22 16.87
CA CYS A 31 -4.92 -6.49 16.00
C CYS A 31 -4.56 -5.33 15.06
N VAL A 32 -5.13 -4.15 15.28
CA VAL A 32 -4.92 -2.97 14.44
C VAL A 32 -4.15 -1.87 15.19
N GLU A 33 -3.30 -1.15 14.47
CA GLU A 33 -2.46 -0.09 15.02
C GLU A 33 -2.52 1.17 14.17
N HIS A 34 -2.16 2.31 14.76
CA HIS A 34 -2.01 3.55 14.01
C HIS A 34 -0.76 3.51 13.12
N GLN A 35 -0.96 3.63 11.81
CA GLN A 35 0.10 3.66 10.80
C GLN A 35 -0.01 4.93 9.96
N SER A 36 1.11 5.37 9.39
CA SER A 36 1.15 6.55 8.52
C SER A 36 1.34 6.15 7.07
N MET A 37 0.40 6.55 6.19
CA MET A 37 0.48 6.31 4.75
C MET A 37 1.50 7.24 4.10
N PRO A 38 2.66 6.74 3.61
CA PRO A 38 3.74 7.60 3.15
C PRO A 38 3.49 8.21 1.77
N THR A 39 2.51 7.71 1.01
CA THR A 39 2.18 8.14 -0.36
C THR A 39 1.24 9.34 -0.42
N LEU A 40 0.45 9.59 0.64
CA LEU A 40 -0.67 10.54 0.61
C LEU A 40 -0.24 12.01 0.66
N LYS A 41 0.56 12.38 1.67
CA LYS A 41 0.97 13.76 1.98
C LYS A 41 2.03 14.39 1.04
N PRO A 42 3.03 13.68 0.50
CA PRO A 42 4.07 14.30 -0.29
C PRO A 42 3.54 15.06 -1.52
N SER A 43 4.23 16.15 -1.91
CA SER A 43 4.01 16.81 -3.19
C SER A 43 4.36 15.88 -4.35
N ASN A 44 3.89 16.16 -5.57
CA ASN A 44 4.17 15.30 -6.74
C ASN A 44 5.67 15.11 -6.97
N LYS A 45 6.46 16.19 -6.82
CA LYS A 45 7.92 16.15 -6.94
C LYS A 45 8.59 15.32 -5.83
N ALA A 46 8.11 15.46 -4.59
CA ALA A 46 8.64 14.69 -3.47
C ALA A 46 8.27 13.20 -3.54
N PHE A 47 7.08 12.90 -4.05
CA PHE A 47 6.60 11.54 -4.31
C PHE A 47 7.46 10.87 -5.39
N GLU A 48 7.66 11.53 -6.53
CA GLU A 48 8.51 11.01 -7.59
C GLU A 48 9.94 10.74 -7.11
N LYS A 49 10.55 11.70 -6.40
CA LYS A 49 11.91 11.51 -5.88
C LYS A 49 12.03 10.34 -4.89
N LYS A 50 10.97 10.00 -4.16
CA LYS A 50 11.01 8.97 -3.10
C LYS A 50 10.63 7.58 -3.60
N PHE A 51 9.70 7.49 -4.56
CA PHE A 51 9.09 6.21 -4.96
C PHE A 51 9.43 5.80 -6.40
N LYS A 52 9.86 6.73 -7.27
CA LYS A 52 10.30 6.37 -8.63
C LYS A 52 11.72 5.83 -8.55
N PHE A 53 11.89 4.60 -9.02
CA PHE A 53 13.19 3.95 -9.07
C PHE A 53 13.85 4.18 -10.45
N ASP A 54 14.94 4.95 -10.48
CA ASP A 54 15.65 5.27 -11.71
C ASP A 54 16.88 4.36 -11.91
N ILE A 55 16.76 3.43 -12.85
CA ILE A 55 17.80 2.45 -13.19
C ILE A 55 18.89 3.08 -14.08
N SER A 56 18.63 4.25 -14.69
CA SER A 56 19.61 4.89 -15.59
C SER A 56 20.82 5.44 -14.83
N ASN A 57 20.68 5.69 -13.52
CA ASN A 57 21.75 6.24 -12.69
C ASN A 57 22.62 5.14 -12.09
N GLU A 58 23.58 4.67 -12.88
CA GLU A 58 24.50 3.59 -12.47
C GLU A 58 25.30 3.91 -11.19
N ARG A 59 25.68 5.18 -10.99
CA ARG A 59 26.42 5.61 -9.79
C ARG A 59 25.57 5.48 -8.52
N TYR A 60 24.26 5.69 -8.63
CA TYR A 60 23.32 5.49 -7.53
C TYR A 60 23.09 4.00 -7.27
N LEU A 61 22.91 3.20 -8.32
CA LEU A 61 22.70 1.75 -8.20
C LEU A 61 23.89 1.03 -7.56
N ARG A 62 25.12 1.34 -7.97
CA ARG A 62 26.35 0.76 -7.39
C ARG A 62 26.56 1.11 -5.91
N ARG A 63 25.85 2.11 -5.36
CA ARG A 63 25.89 2.42 -3.91
C ARG A 63 24.94 1.55 -3.08
N ILE A 64 23.91 0.97 -3.71
CA ILE A 64 22.82 0.26 -3.03
C ILE A 64 22.91 -1.25 -3.30
N PHE A 65 23.30 -1.63 -4.52
CA PHE A 65 23.35 -3.01 -4.98
C PHE A 65 24.77 -3.46 -5.31
N THR A 66 24.98 -4.77 -5.33
CA THR A 66 26.20 -5.41 -5.83
C THR A 66 26.32 -5.25 -7.34
N GLU A 67 27.54 -5.27 -7.87
CA GLU A 67 27.81 -5.04 -9.30
C GLU A 67 27.13 -6.07 -10.22
N GLU A 68 26.97 -7.31 -9.74
CA GLU A 68 26.25 -8.38 -10.44
C GLU A 68 24.78 -8.03 -10.66
N VAL A 69 24.09 -7.56 -9.61
CA VAL A 69 22.67 -7.17 -9.66
C VAL A 69 22.47 -5.93 -10.54
N VAL A 70 23.41 -4.97 -10.50
CA VAL A 70 23.34 -3.79 -11.38
C VAL A 70 23.42 -4.20 -12.85
N ARG A 71 24.33 -5.13 -13.19
CA ARG A 71 24.47 -5.63 -14.56
C ARG A 71 23.22 -6.37 -15.05
N GLU A 72 22.60 -7.15 -14.16
CA GLU A 72 21.34 -7.84 -14.45
C GLU A 72 20.19 -6.86 -14.68
N LEU A 73 20.02 -5.86 -13.80
CA LEU A 73 18.98 -4.84 -13.92
C LEU A 73 19.13 -4.00 -15.20
N GLN A 74 20.37 -3.63 -15.56
CA GLN A 74 20.63 -2.87 -16.78
C GLN A 74 20.50 -3.71 -18.06
N GLY A 75 20.81 -5.01 -17.99
CA GLY A 75 20.69 -5.93 -19.12
C GLY A 75 19.28 -6.44 -19.37
N SER A 76 18.37 -6.28 -18.39
CA SER A 76 17.03 -6.85 -18.43
C SER A 76 15.96 -5.82 -18.84
N ALA A 77 15.49 -5.91 -20.08
CA ALA A 77 14.38 -5.08 -20.56
C ALA A 77 13.06 -5.38 -19.81
N SER A 78 12.88 -6.60 -19.30
CA SER A 78 11.70 -6.97 -18.51
C SER A 78 11.70 -6.29 -17.14
N ALA A 79 12.86 -6.16 -16.49
CA ALA A 79 12.97 -5.45 -15.21
C ALA A 79 12.54 -3.98 -15.35
N LEU A 80 12.95 -3.31 -16.43
CA LEU A 80 12.53 -1.94 -16.72
C LEU A 80 11.01 -1.83 -16.93
N SER A 81 10.42 -2.79 -17.64
CA SER A 81 8.97 -2.82 -17.85
C SER A 81 8.20 -3.01 -16.55
N GLU A 82 8.63 -3.91 -15.67
CA GLU A 82 7.97 -4.13 -14.38
C GLU A 82 8.06 -2.91 -13.45
N LEU A 83 9.20 -2.22 -13.43
CA LEU A 83 9.39 -1.00 -12.64
C LEU A 83 8.51 0.16 -13.13
N GLU A 84 8.31 0.29 -14.45
CA GLU A 84 7.37 1.28 -14.99
C GLU A 84 5.90 0.93 -14.63
N LYS A 85 5.53 -0.36 -14.66
CA LYS A 85 4.20 -0.80 -14.22
C LYS A 85 3.97 -0.54 -12.73
N GLU A 86 4.97 -0.80 -11.90
CA GLU A 86 4.92 -0.50 -10.46
C GLU A 86 4.71 0.99 -10.24
N TRP A 87 5.45 1.84 -10.95
CA TRP A 87 5.33 3.29 -10.84
C TRP A 87 3.94 3.80 -11.22
N GLU A 88 3.36 3.30 -12.31
CA GLU A 88 1.98 3.65 -12.71
C GLU A 88 0.94 3.16 -11.70
N ARG A 89 1.14 1.97 -11.12
CA ARG A 89 0.28 1.47 -10.04
C ARG A 89 0.32 2.38 -8.83
N LEU A 90 1.52 2.79 -8.38
CA LEU A 90 1.68 3.69 -7.23
C LEU A 90 1.02 5.06 -7.47
N LYS A 91 1.07 5.60 -8.69
CA LYS A 91 0.34 6.83 -9.05
C LYS A 91 -1.16 6.67 -8.93
N LYS A 92 -1.70 5.58 -9.50
CA LYS A 92 -3.14 5.29 -9.48
C LYS A 92 -3.65 5.08 -8.04
N ASP A 93 -2.90 4.33 -7.24
CA ASP A 93 -3.24 4.08 -5.84
C ASP A 93 -3.21 5.39 -5.04
N ARG A 94 -2.24 6.27 -5.29
CA ARG A 94 -2.18 7.60 -4.66
C ARG A 94 -3.37 8.48 -5.02
N GLU A 95 -3.83 8.46 -6.27
CA GLU A 95 -5.01 9.21 -6.69
C GLU A 95 -6.28 8.67 -6.00
N MET A 96 -6.46 7.35 -5.99
CA MET A 96 -7.56 6.68 -5.28
C MET A 96 -7.56 7.04 -3.79
N LEU A 97 -6.40 6.96 -3.13
CA LEU A 97 -6.29 7.28 -1.70
C LEU A 97 -6.67 8.73 -1.40
N ARG A 98 -6.40 9.68 -2.30
CA ARG A 98 -6.81 11.09 -2.13
C ARG A 98 -8.30 11.31 -2.33
N GLN A 99 -8.95 10.47 -3.13
CA GLN A 99 -10.41 10.47 -3.26
C GLN A 99 -11.08 9.90 -2.00
N VAL A 100 -10.50 8.83 -1.43
CA VAL A 100 -10.99 8.22 -0.18
C VAL A 100 -10.75 9.11 1.04
N PHE A 101 -9.58 9.77 1.12
CA PHE A 101 -9.19 10.65 2.22
C PHE A 101 -9.08 12.13 1.76
N PRO A 102 -10.20 12.84 1.52
CA PRO A 102 -10.18 14.19 0.95
C PRO A 102 -9.50 15.23 1.86
N MET A 103 -9.50 15.00 3.18
CA MET A 103 -8.85 15.87 4.16
C MET A 103 -7.33 15.68 4.24
N GLY A 104 -6.77 14.67 3.55
CA GLY A 104 -5.33 14.41 3.51
C GLY A 104 -4.74 13.89 4.82
N ASP A 105 -5.56 13.32 5.72
CA ASP A 105 -5.03 12.67 6.91
C ASP A 105 -4.29 11.39 6.55
N SER A 106 -3.02 11.33 6.91
CA SER A 106 -2.16 10.17 6.62
C SER A 106 -2.18 9.14 7.73
N LYS A 107 -2.69 9.48 8.91
CA LYS A 107 -2.71 8.56 10.05
C LYS A 107 -3.97 7.70 9.97
N VAL A 108 -3.78 6.43 9.66
CA VAL A 108 -4.86 5.46 9.48
C VAL A 108 -4.68 4.31 10.48
N VAL A 109 -5.74 3.54 10.70
CA VAL A 109 -5.69 2.33 11.53
C VAL A 109 -5.64 1.14 10.60
N LEU A 110 -4.55 0.37 10.67
CA LEU A 110 -4.31 -0.77 9.80
C LEU A 110 -3.71 -1.94 10.60
N PRO A 111 -3.99 -3.19 10.22
CA PRO A 111 -3.33 -4.35 10.81
C PRO A 111 -1.84 -4.38 10.45
N CYS A 112 -1.07 -5.16 11.20
CA CYS A 112 0.34 -5.49 10.91
C CYS A 112 1.22 -4.25 10.64
N ASN A 113 1.84 -3.72 11.70
CA ASN A 113 2.71 -2.56 11.59
C ASN A 113 3.99 -2.86 10.80
N LEU A 114 4.09 -2.31 9.59
CA LEU A 114 5.22 -2.55 8.67
C LEU A 114 6.52 -1.83 9.07
N GLN A 115 6.47 -0.89 10.01
CA GLN A 115 7.65 -0.11 10.43
C GLN A 115 8.38 -0.71 11.64
N ARG A 116 7.79 -1.72 12.29
CA ARG A 116 8.35 -2.37 13.47
C ARG A 116 9.48 -3.32 13.10
#